data_AF-A0A226F2H7-F1
#
_entry.id   AF-A0A226F2H7-F1
#
_cell.length_a   1.000
_cell.length_b   1.000
_cell.length_c   1.000
_cell.angle_alpha   90.00
_cell.angle_beta   90.00
_cell.angle_gamma   90.00
#
_symmetry.space_group_name_H-M   'P 1'
#
loop_
_entity.id
_entity.type
_entity.pdbx_description
1 polymer ?
#
loop_
_entity_poly.entity_id
_entity_poly.type
_entity_poly.pdbx_seq_one_letter_code
_entity_poly.pdbx_strand_id
1 'polypeptide(L)'
;MSNKSEDEGDNKLREFICTLARTVDRDEEMGSQQSTISDLTPLTPEFITGRYPPLTAAERKIAETKIRQAGADGLMVPGTTSRVAWSPPNQNRAYGLFVYLKPNTKYNFICAEIPNCVKTTSTIMEQIPRCEIHKGKQIGFVLCQFTDGANKKHNVILHVIASFTHSYGDEKQAHATRAINSQINKSVWNVYSKERKAAKKPVPELVELEERRLYFDDEDELMKIYSARQTTTLFQLLLWPDTTIKIICLHVNINLPNGAYKELVDEMDLCGMELRIHDKLSSSAVAAITLEESLKIPFLIRAEKGESIGTLLSHGKNKMKEKIAALYFFSSPYVIYAGQALKSGVHGNSFNHADPIVDYKNNKPPSHPDPKIVPIGLVRDDERYKWECHLQICALIASLLRLRNCINPSDFSAQSHPLCINRQINSSFVDKKSWGIVHGYLMEKFSVDVSLGPKVSDQE
;
A
#
# COMPACT_ATOMS: atom_id res chain seq x y z
N MET A 1 21.69 -8.45 -11.00
CA MET A 1 22.08 -8.24 -12.41
C MET A 1 22.65 -6.83 -12.52
N SER A 2 23.74 -6.61 -13.26
CA SER A 2 24.54 -5.38 -13.15
C SER A 2 23.77 -4.13 -13.62
N ASN A 3 23.53 -3.20 -12.69
CA ASN A 3 23.12 -1.82 -12.97
C ASN A 3 24.27 -1.09 -13.68
N LYS A 4 24.36 -1.21 -15.01
CA LYS A 4 24.90 -0.12 -15.83
C LYS A 4 23.74 0.83 -16.05
N SER A 5 23.87 2.09 -15.64
CA SER A 5 22.78 3.06 -15.73
C SER A 5 22.30 3.16 -17.17
N GLU A 6 21.03 2.83 -17.38
CA GLU A 6 20.37 2.87 -18.69
C GLU A 6 20.36 4.29 -19.28
N ASP A 7 20.58 5.30 -18.43
CA ASP A 7 20.70 6.72 -18.75
C ASP A 7 21.92 7.10 -19.60
N GLU A 8 23.04 6.36 -19.56
CA GLU A 8 24.26 6.76 -20.30
C GLU A 8 24.06 6.73 -21.83
N GLY A 9 23.27 5.77 -22.34
CA GLY A 9 23.04 5.60 -23.77
C GLY A 9 22.09 6.65 -24.34
N ASP A 10 20.98 6.92 -23.64
CA ASP A 10 19.99 7.93 -24.02
C ASP A 10 20.56 9.36 -23.90
N ASN A 11 21.43 9.60 -22.91
CA ASN A 11 22.12 10.89 -22.75
C ASN A 11 23.09 11.15 -23.92
N LYS A 12 23.91 10.19 -24.33
CA LYS A 12 24.82 10.35 -25.49
C LYS A 12 24.07 10.53 -26.81
N LEU A 13 22.95 9.81 -26.99
CA LEU A 13 22.09 10.00 -28.15
C LEU A 13 21.48 11.41 -28.18
N ARG A 14 21.06 11.93 -27.03
CA ARG A 14 20.52 13.29 -26.90
C ARG A 14 21.57 14.35 -27.25
N GLU A 15 22.76 14.24 -26.66
CA GLU A 15 23.89 15.13 -26.96
C GLU A 15 24.23 15.14 -28.45
N PHE A 16 24.24 13.96 -29.07
CA PHE A 16 24.48 13.83 -30.50
C PHE A 16 23.42 14.55 -31.35
N ILE A 17 22.12 14.35 -31.05
CA ILE A 17 21.04 15.02 -31.79
C ILE A 17 21.07 16.54 -31.57
N CYS A 18 21.39 17.01 -30.35
CA CYS A 18 21.63 18.43 -30.08
C CYS A 18 22.77 19.01 -30.90
N THR A 19 23.90 18.30 -30.98
CA THR A 19 25.07 18.69 -31.79
C THR A 19 24.75 18.71 -33.28
N LEU A 20 23.93 17.78 -33.77
CA LEU A 20 23.45 17.82 -35.15
C LEU A 20 22.56 19.02 -35.42
N ALA A 21 21.73 19.43 -34.45
CA ALA A 21 20.82 20.55 -34.61
C ALA A 21 21.51 21.92 -34.52
N ARG A 22 22.48 22.06 -33.61
CA ARG A 22 23.15 23.33 -33.27
C ARG A 22 24.63 23.24 -33.69
N THR A 23 25.01 23.99 -34.72
CA THR A 23 26.41 24.11 -35.12
C THR A 23 27.12 25.20 -34.33
N VAL A 24 27.45 25.00 -33.04
CA VAL A 24 28.40 25.90 -32.34
C VAL A 24 29.12 25.21 -31.17
N ASP A 25 30.31 25.73 -30.90
CA ASP A 25 31.37 25.33 -29.96
C ASP A 25 30.93 24.79 -28.60
N ARG A 26 31.72 23.80 -28.17
CA ARG A 26 31.68 23.21 -26.83
C ARG A 26 31.95 24.35 -25.84
N ASP A 27 31.01 24.67 -24.95
CA ASP A 27 31.23 25.11 -23.56
C ASP A 27 30.04 25.92 -22.99
N GLU A 28 28.84 25.33 -22.94
CA GLU A 28 27.75 25.84 -22.10
C GLU A 28 27.12 24.69 -21.28
N GLU A 29 26.98 24.89 -19.97
CA GLU A 29 26.41 23.96 -18.99
C GLU A 29 24.89 23.85 -19.07
N MET A 30 24.30 22.78 -18.54
CA MET A 30 22.90 22.49 -18.80
C MET A 30 22.12 21.72 -17.75
N GLY A 31 20.80 21.85 -17.78
CA GLY A 31 19.88 21.21 -16.84
C GLY A 31 19.82 19.68 -17.00
N SER A 32 19.48 18.98 -15.91
CA SER A 32 19.11 17.57 -15.96
C SER A 32 17.85 17.37 -16.83
N GLN A 33 17.47 16.13 -17.09
CA GLN A 33 16.06 15.89 -17.42
C GLN A 33 15.25 16.47 -16.26
N GLN A 34 14.40 17.47 -16.51
CA GLN A 34 13.21 17.60 -15.70
C GLN A 34 12.40 16.33 -15.93
N SER A 35 12.70 15.32 -15.12
CA SER A 35 11.65 14.53 -14.55
C SER A 35 10.85 15.50 -13.69
N THR A 36 9.78 16.08 -14.23
CA THR A 36 8.72 16.67 -13.40
C THR A 36 7.94 15.58 -12.64
N ILE A 37 8.45 14.34 -12.57
CA ILE A 37 7.90 13.27 -11.73
C ILE A 37 8.25 13.51 -10.24
N SER A 38 9.11 14.49 -9.93
CA SER A 38 9.35 14.88 -8.54
C SER A 38 9.19 16.38 -8.32
N ASP A 39 7.96 16.79 -7.98
CA ASP A 39 7.74 17.77 -6.91
C ASP A 39 7.74 17.04 -5.54
N LEU A 40 8.42 15.89 -5.42
CA LEU A 40 8.43 15.07 -4.22
C LEU A 40 9.57 15.51 -3.31
N THR A 41 9.19 16.26 -2.27
CA THR A 41 9.80 16.38 -0.93
C THR A 41 11.34 16.54 -0.78
N PRO A 42 11.84 17.20 0.30
CA PRO A 42 13.24 17.64 0.40
C PRO A 42 14.34 16.57 0.53
N LEU A 43 14.08 15.28 0.28
CA LEU A 43 15.02 14.16 0.52
C LEU A 43 15.46 13.42 -0.76
N THR A 44 15.36 14.05 -1.94
CA THR A 44 15.90 13.48 -3.19
C THR A 44 17.37 13.90 -3.37
N PRO A 45 18.32 12.97 -3.65
CA PRO A 45 19.74 13.31 -3.83
C PRO A 45 19.97 14.29 -4.99
N GLU A 46 21.02 15.10 -4.89
CA GLU A 46 21.35 16.19 -5.83
C GLU A 46 21.35 15.73 -7.30
N PHE A 47 20.59 16.45 -8.12
CA PHE A 47 20.44 16.18 -9.56
C PHE A 47 21.72 16.55 -10.33
N ILE A 48 22.24 15.61 -11.13
CA ILE A 48 23.34 15.86 -12.07
C ILE A 48 22.79 16.61 -13.29
N THR A 49 23.30 17.82 -13.51
CA THR A 49 23.00 18.74 -14.62
C THR A 49 23.66 18.27 -15.95
N GLY A 50 22.91 18.23 -17.07
CA GLY A 50 23.37 17.81 -18.43
C GLY A 50 24.09 18.92 -19.23
N ARG A 51 24.25 18.80 -20.57
CA ARG A 51 25.06 19.72 -21.42
C ARG A 51 24.38 20.54 -22.57
N TYR A 52 23.09 20.35 -22.95
CA TYR A 52 22.42 21.17 -24.04
C TYR A 52 20.91 21.52 -23.88
N PRO A 53 20.44 22.80 -23.98
CA PRO A 53 19.03 23.17 -23.75
C PRO A 53 18.04 22.30 -24.55
N PRO A 54 16.81 22.03 -24.06
CA PRO A 54 15.86 21.19 -24.76
C PRO A 54 15.72 21.58 -26.24
N LEU A 55 15.68 20.59 -27.13
CA LEU A 55 15.49 20.84 -28.57
C LEU A 55 14.13 21.50 -28.83
N THR A 56 14.12 22.53 -29.68
CA THR A 56 12.89 23.03 -30.31
C THR A 56 12.49 22.15 -31.49
N ALA A 57 11.24 22.27 -31.97
CA ALA A 57 10.77 21.54 -33.15
C ALA A 57 11.59 21.86 -34.42
N ALA A 58 12.03 23.12 -34.57
CA ALA A 58 12.86 23.53 -35.70
C ALA A 58 14.26 22.91 -35.64
N GLU A 59 14.89 22.93 -34.46
CA GLU A 59 16.19 22.31 -34.22
C GLU A 59 16.15 20.79 -34.42
N ARG A 60 15.11 20.13 -33.90
CA ARG A 60 14.91 18.69 -34.12
C ARG A 60 14.80 18.38 -35.62
N LYS A 61 14.08 19.19 -36.38
CA LYS A 61 13.95 19.03 -37.84
C LYS A 61 15.29 19.19 -38.56
N ILE A 62 16.18 20.08 -38.10
CA ILE A 62 17.54 20.23 -38.64
C ILE A 62 18.34 18.93 -38.44
N ALA A 63 18.37 18.40 -37.22
CA ALA A 63 19.05 17.14 -36.92
C ALA A 63 18.49 15.96 -37.73
N GLU A 64 17.16 15.86 -37.79
CA GLU A 64 16.45 14.84 -38.58
C GLU A 64 16.75 14.92 -40.07
N THR A 65 16.93 16.13 -40.61
CA THR A 65 17.31 16.34 -42.02
C THR A 65 18.73 15.81 -42.28
N LYS A 66 19.69 16.08 -41.38
CA LYS A 66 21.05 15.56 -41.48
C LYS A 66 21.09 14.03 -41.38
N ILE A 67 20.29 13.45 -40.49
CA ILE A 67 20.16 11.99 -40.36
C ILE A 67 19.55 11.37 -41.63
N ARG A 68 18.53 12.00 -42.23
CA ARG A 68 17.94 11.54 -43.50
C ARG A 68 18.96 11.58 -44.65
N GLN A 69 19.79 12.63 -44.71
CA GLN A 69 20.85 12.76 -45.72
C GLN A 69 21.92 11.66 -45.59
N ALA A 70 22.19 11.18 -44.37
CA ALA A 70 23.13 10.09 -44.12
C ALA A 70 22.62 8.70 -44.57
N GLY A 71 21.32 8.56 -44.87
CA GLY A 71 20.74 7.34 -45.42
C GLY A 71 20.71 6.16 -44.44
N ALA A 72 20.71 4.94 -45.00
CA ALA A 72 20.50 3.69 -44.26
C ALA A 72 21.68 3.31 -43.35
N ASP A 73 22.90 3.73 -43.69
CA ASP A 73 24.11 3.46 -42.89
C ASP A 73 24.16 4.29 -41.60
N GLY A 74 23.40 5.39 -41.55
CA GLY A 74 23.23 6.27 -40.41
C GLY A 74 24.50 7.02 -40.01
N LEU A 75 24.38 7.76 -38.91
CA LEU A 75 25.49 8.49 -38.29
C LEU A 75 25.88 7.86 -36.96
N MET A 76 27.18 7.74 -36.70
CA MET A 76 27.71 7.20 -35.44
C MET A 76 27.41 8.15 -34.29
N VAL A 77 26.89 7.62 -33.17
CA VAL A 77 26.73 8.40 -31.93
C VAL A 77 28.05 8.39 -31.17
N PRO A 78 28.72 9.54 -31.01
CA PRO A 78 30.02 9.64 -30.35
C PRO A 78 30.01 9.02 -28.95
N GLY A 79 31.10 8.32 -28.58
CA GLY A 79 31.21 7.65 -27.29
C GLY A 79 30.34 6.39 -27.15
N THR A 80 29.76 5.89 -28.24
CA THR A 80 29.05 4.61 -28.31
C THR A 80 29.46 3.83 -29.56
N THR A 81 29.06 2.57 -29.64
CA THR A 81 29.18 1.72 -30.84
C THR A 81 27.90 1.74 -31.70
N SER A 82 26.96 2.64 -31.39
CA SER A 82 25.62 2.67 -31.99
C SER A 82 25.50 3.77 -33.04
N ARG A 83 24.54 3.62 -33.95
CA ARG A 83 24.24 4.61 -35.00
C ARG A 83 22.81 5.08 -34.95
N VAL A 84 22.55 6.28 -35.46
CA VAL A 84 21.20 6.81 -35.71
C VAL A 84 20.97 6.85 -37.20
N ALA A 85 19.90 6.23 -37.68
CA ALA A 85 19.59 6.15 -39.10
C ALA A 85 18.13 6.50 -39.40
N TRP A 86 17.86 6.80 -40.67
CA TRP A 86 16.52 6.91 -41.19
C TRP A 86 16.10 5.58 -41.84
N SER A 87 15.05 4.96 -41.30
CA SER A 87 14.42 3.78 -41.87
C SER A 87 13.31 4.23 -42.83
N PRO A 88 13.45 4.06 -44.16
CA PRO A 88 12.44 4.49 -45.11
C PRO A 88 11.14 3.66 -45.02
N PRO A 89 10.04 4.11 -45.67
CA PRO A 89 8.87 3.26 -45.90
C PRO A 89 9.24 1.92 -46.53
N ASN A 90 8.49 0.87 -46.20
CA ASN A 90 8.69 -0.47 -46.76
C ASN A 90 7.33 -1.16 -47.00
N GLN A 91 7.34 -2.40 -47.47
CA GLN A 91 6.12 -3.17 -47.79
C GLN A 91 5.14 -3.30 -46.62
N ASN A 92 5.63 -3.21 -45.38
CA ASN A 92 4.83 -3.34 -44.15
C ASN A 92 4.54 -2.00 -43.47
N ARG A 93 5.03 -0.86 -44.00
CA ARG A 93 4.92 0.46 -43.37
C ARG A 93 5.00 1.59 -44.39
N ALA A 94 3.92 2.37 -44.51
CA ALA A 94 3.81 3.47 -45.48
C ALA A 94 4.62 4.75 -45.14
N TYR A 95 5.17 4.84 -43.93
CA TYR A 95 5.93 5.99 -43.44
C TYR A 95 7.36 5.57 -43.06
N GLY A 96 8.29 6.53 -43.01
CA GLY A 96 9.66 6.29 -42.54
C GLY A 96 9.84 6.71 -41.08
N LEU A 97 10.77 6.10 -40.36
CA LEU A 97 11.03 6.32 -38.94
C LEU A 97 12.52 6.50 -38.64
N PHE A 98 12.84 7.30 -37.62
CA PHE A 98 14.20 7.38 -37.09
C PHE A 98 14.47 6.22 -36.14
N VAL A 99 15.62 5.57 -36.32
CA VAL A 99 16.00 4.36 -35.58
C VAL A 99 17.38 4.50 -34.95
N TYR A 100 17.52 3.90 -33.78
CA TYR A 100 18.78 3.72 -33.07
C TYR A 100 19.26 2.26 -33.27
N LEU A 101 20.41 2.14 -33.93
CA LEU A 101 21.06 0.90 -34.33
C LEU A 101 22.12 0.56 -33.28
N LYS A 102 21.83 -0.40 -32.41
CA LYS A 102 22.80 -1.00 -31.48
C LYS A 102 23.53 -2.18 -32.15
N PRO A 103 24.81 -2.46 -31.80
CA PRO A 103 25.53 -3.60 -32.35
C PRO A 103 24.81 -4.92 -32.06
N ASN A 104 24.67 -5.78 -33.08
CA ASN A 104 24.16 -7.15 -32.96
C ASN A 104 22.72 -7.29 -32.39
N THR A 105 21.92 -6.23 -32.41
CA THR A 105 20.52 -6.25 -31.97
C THR A 105 19.59 -5.66 -33.02
N LYS A 106 18.29 -5.96 -32.93
CA LYS A 106 17.27 -5.24 -33.72
C LYS A 106 17.33 -3.74 -33.41
N TYR A 107 17.01 -2.94 -34.40
CA TYR A 107 16.96 -1.48 -34.26
C TYR A 107 15.77 -1.07 -33.38
N ASN A 108 15.96 -0.03 -32.57
CA ASN A 108 14.89 0.57 -31.78
C ASN A 108 14.39 1.86 -32.46
N PHE A 109 13.09 2.15 -32.36
CA PHE A 109 12.58 3.43 -32.85
C PHE A 109 12.90 4.54 -31.87
N ILE A 110 13.15 5.75 -32.36
CA ILE A 110 13.38 6.92 -31.52
C ILE A 110 12.05 7.63 -31.34
N CYS A 111 11.65 7.89 -30.09
CA CYS A 111 10.46 8.68 -29.80
C CYS A 111 10.53 10.06 -30.48
N ALA A 112 9.42 10.47 -31.10
CA ALA A 112 9.30 11.70 -31.85
C ALA A 112 8.11 12.58 -31.39
N GLU A 113 7.39 12.21 -30.32
CA GLU A 113 6.22 12.97 -29.84
C GLU A 113 6.58 14.40 -29.45
N ILE A 114 7.68 14.59 -28.72
CA ILE A 114 8.21 15.91 -28.39
C ILE A 114 9.63 16.04 -28.96
N PRO A 115 10.04 17.24 -29.41
CA PRO A 115 11.31 17.43 -30.12
C PRO A 115 12.55 16.97 -29.34
N ASN A 116 12.50 17.07 -28.01
CA ASN A 116 13.59 16.75 -27.10
C ASN A 116 13.60 15.28 -26.63
N CYS A 117 12.57 14.48 -26.95
CA CYS A 117 12.59 13.08 -26.57
C CYS A 117 13.45 12.29 -27.56
N VAL A 118 14.32 11.45 -27.02
CA VAL A 118 15.16 10.53 -27.80
C VAL A 118 15.07 9.09 -27.27
N LYS A 119 14.14 8.82 -26.34
CA LYS A 119 13.98 7.49 -25.74
C LYS A 119 13.72 6.45 -26.82
N THR A 120 14.40 5.31 -26.68
CA THR A 120 14.35 4.21 -27.66
C THR A 120 13.71 2.94 -27.09
N THR A 121 13.47 2.90 -25.79
CA THR A 121 12.87 1.75 -25.09
C THR A 121 11.35 1.81 -25.16
N SER A 122 10.73 0.64 -25.35
CA SER A 122 9.26 0.47 -25.37
C SER A 122 8.52 1.40 -26.34
N THR A 123 9.19 1.79 -27.44
CA THR A 123 8.60 2.69 -28.45
C THR A 123 7.66 1.95 -29.39
N ILE A 124 6.47 2.49 -29.60
CA ILE A 124 5.48 1.92 -30.52
C ILE A 124 5.76 2.38 -31.96
N MET A 125 5.59 1.46 -32.90
CA MET A 125 5.77 1.69 -34.33
C MET A 125 4.52 2.34 -34.95
N GLU A 126 4.36 3.65 -34.74
CA GLU A 126 3.35 4.53 -35.37
C GLU A 126 4.05 5.59 -36.24
N GLN A 127 3.29 6.35 -37.06
CA GLN A 127 3.84 7.41 -37.92
C GLN A 127 4.65 8.45 -37.13
N ILE A 128 4.26 8.69 -35.87
CA ILE A 128 5.01 9.43 -34.87
C ILE A 128 5.31 8.44 -33.74
N PRO A 129 6.53 7.86 -33.64
CA PRO A 129 6.85 6.91 -32.60
C PRO A 129 6.76 7.54 -31.22
N ARG A 130 6.14 6.84 -30.27
CA ARG A 130 5.95 7.27 -28.89
C ARG A 130 6.61 6.28 -27.95
N CYS A 131 7.43 6.75 -27.02
CA CYS A 131 7.88 5.93 -25.90
C CYS A 131 6.74 5.74 -24.89
N GLU A 132 6.93 4.85 -23.94
CA GLU A 132 5.96 4.53 -22.88
C GLU A 132 5.42 5.77 -22.14
N ILE A 133 6.27 6.76 -21.91
CA ILE A 133 5.88 8.01 -21.22
C ILE A 133 5.01 8.91 -22.12
N HIS A 134 5.24 8.91 -23.43
CA HIS A 134 4.47 9.68 -24.41
C HIS A 134 3.28 8.89 -24.97
N LYS A 135 3.05 7.67 -24.48
CA LYS A 135 1.97 6.81 -24.93
C LYS A 135 0.65 7.20 -24.27
N GLY A 136 -0.07 8.13 -24.88
CA GLY A 136 -1.51 8.36 -24.64
C GLY A 136 -1.89 8.63 -23.18
N LYS A 137 -3.14 8.32 -22.82
CA LYS A 137 -3.66 8.50 -21.46
C LYS A 137 -3.02 7.50 -20.51
N GLN A 138 -2.33 8.00 -19.51
CA GLN A 138 -1.84 7.27 -18.35
C GLN A 138 -2.89 7.28 -17.24
N ILE A 139 -2.87 6.24 -16.40
CA ILE A 139 -3.68 6.19 -15.18
C ILE A 139 -2.72 6.43 -14.02
N GLY A 140 -2.97 7.50 -13.27
CA GLY A 140 -2.31 7.77 -12.00
C GLY A 140 -3.28 7.52 -10.85
N PHE A 141 -2.72 7.36 -9.66
CA PHE A 141 -3.46 7.25 -8.42
C PHE A 141 -2.97 8.30 -7.44
N VAL A 142 -3.86 8.75 -6.57
CA VAL A 142 -3.56 9.75 -5.54
C VAL A 142 -4.15 9.32 -4.21
N LEU A 143 -3.40 9.53 -3.14
CA LEU A 143 -3.80 9.31 -1.76
C LEU A 143 -3.69 10.62 -0.99
N CYS A 144 -4.80 11.08 -0.44
CA CYS A 144 -4.89 12.28 0.38
C CYS A 144 -5.34 11.93 1.80
N GLN A 145 -5.01 12.81 2.75
CA GLN A 145 -5.54 12.77 4.11
C GLN A 145 -6.18 14.11 4.43
N PHE A 146 -7.38 14.06 5.00
CA PHE A 146 -8.15 15.23 5.39
C PHE A 146 -8.49 15.17 6.88
N THR A 147 -8.75 16.35 7.44
CA THR A 147 -9.24 16.53 8.80
C THR A 147 -10.40 17.54 8.87
N ASP A 148 -11.01 17.65 10.05
CA ASP A 148 -11.97 18.69 10.37
C ASP A 148 -11.27 19.87 11.05
N GLY A 149 -10.90 20.88 10.27
CA GLY A 149 -10.22 22.08 10.73
C GLY A 149 -10.98 22.84 11.82
N ALA A 150 -12.32 22.72 11.86
CA ALA A 150 -13.17 23.34 12.87
C ALA A 150 -13.24 22.52 14.17
N ASN A 151 -12.82 21.25 14.17
CA ASN A 151 -12.83 20.40 15.35
C ASN A 151 -11.48 20.43 16.07
N LYS A 152 -11.30 21.44 16.93
CA LYS A 152 -10.07 21.58 17.73
C LYS A 152 -9.94 20.59 18.90
N LYS A 153 -10.98 19.81 19.19
CA LYS A 153 -10.99 18.88 20.34
C LYS A 153 -10.54 17.47 19.97
N HIS A 154 -10.93 17.00 18.79
CA HIS A 154 -10.64 15.65 18.32
C HIS A 154 -9.99 15.73 16.96
N ASN A 155 -8.98 14.89 16.72
CA ASN A 155 -8.39 14.78 15.40
C ASN A 155 -9.27 13.86 14.54
N VAL A 156 -9.92 14.44 13.54
CA VAL A 156 -10.75 13.70 12.58
C VAL A 156 -9.87 13.26 11.43
N ILE A 157 -9.92 11.99 11.05
CA ILE A 157 -9.07 11.44 9.99
C ILE A 157 -9.95 10.86 8.88
N LEU A 158 -9.74 11.36 7.67
CA LEU A 158 -10.33 10.86 6.44
C LEU A 158 -9.25 10.63 5.38
N HIS A 159 -9.03 9.38 5.01
CA HIS A 159 -8.15 9.05 3.89
C HIS A 159 -8.95 8.99 2.59
N VAL A 160 -8.46 9.54 1.48
CA VAL A 160 -9.17 9.47 0.19
C VAL A 160 -8.19 8.98 -0.86
N ILE A 161 -8.57 7.91 -1.56
CA ILE A 161 -7.86 7.46 -2.75
C ILE A 161 -8.69 7.76 -3.99
N ALA A 162 -8.04 8.08 -5.09
CA ALA A 162 -8.69 8.21 -6.40
C ALA A 162 -7.73 7.80 -7.52
N SER A 163 -8.27 7.15 -8.55
CA SER A 163 -7.60 7.04 -9.84
C SER A 163 -7.97 8.21 -10.73
N PHE A 164 -7.06 8.63 -11.59
CA PHE A 164 -7.27 9.72 -12.53
C PHE A 164 -6.47 9.48 -13.82
N THR A 165 -7.04 9.90 -14.94
CA THR A 165 -6.33 9.83 -16.23
C THR A 165 -5.62 11.14 -16.52
N HIS A 166 -4.36 11.07 -16.93
CA HIS A 166 -3.58 12.21 -17.39
C HIS A 166 -2.74 11.82 -18.61
N SER A 167 -2.34 12.80 -19.41
CA SER A 167 -1.41 12.64 -20.52
C SER A 167 -0.10 13.33 -20.18
N TYR A 168 0.94 13.08 -20.97
CA TYR A 168 2.19 13.80 -20.83
C TYR A 168 1.99 15.30 -21.10
N GLY A 169 2.45 16.15 -20.18
CA GLY A 169 2.26 17.61 -20.25
C GLY A 169 0.97 18.12 -19.61
N ASP A 170 0.05 17.25 -19.19
CA ASP A 170 -1.10 17.65 -18.39
C ASP A 170 -0.67 18.10 -16.99
N GLU A 171 -1.40 19.03 -16.39
CA GLU A 171 -1.28 19.36 -14.97
C GLU A 171 -1.80 18.17 -14.13
N LYS A 172 -0.93 17.16 -13.90
CA LYS A 172 -1.23 15.93 -13.14
C LYS A 172 -1.97 16.23 -11.83
N GLN A 173 -1.53 17.28 -11.14
CA GLN A 173 -2.12 17.75 -9.88
C GLN A 173 -3.59 18.20 -10.04
N ALA A 174 -3.94 18.93 -11.09
CA ALA A 174 -5.31 19.38 -11.35
C ALA A 174 -6.25 18.21 -11.66
N HIS A 175 -5.76 17.20 -12.39
CA HIS A 175 -6.51 15.96 -12.66
C HIS A 175 -6.76 15.17 -11.38
N ALA A 176 -5.73 15.01 -10.54
CA ALA A 176 -5.84 14.35 -9.25
C ALA A 176 -6.80 15.09 -8.30
N THR A 177 -6.68 16.41 -8.17
CA THR A 177 -7.56 17.23 -7.33
C THR A 177 -9.03 17.10 -7.75
N ARG A 178 -9.32 17.11 -9.07
CA ARG A 178 -10.69 16.86 -9.57
C ARG A 178 -11.20 15.47 -9.19
N ALA A 179 -10.35 14.44 -9.30
CA ALA A 179 -10.72 13.08 -8.95
C ALA A 179 -11.00 12.93 -7.43
N ILE A 180 -10.14 13.51 -6.58
CA ILE A 180 -10.31 13.54 -5.13
C ILE A 180 -11.60 14.28 -4.73
N ASN A 181 -11.88 15.44 -5.31
CA ASN A 181 -13.11 16.19 -5.04
C ASN A 181 -14.37 15.38 -5.41
N SER A 182 -14.31 14.60 -6.49
CA SER A 182 -15.40 13.68 -6.84
C SER A 182 -15.61 12.59 -5.79
N GLN A 183 -14.52 12.05 -5.23
CA GLN A 183 -14.60 11.03 -4.17
C GLN A 183 -15.09 11.62 -2.85
N ILE A 184 -14.65 12.81 -2.47
CA ILE A 184 -15.12 13.50 -1.25
C ILE A 184 -16.63 13.72 -1.29
N ASN A 185 -17.17 14.14 -2.43
CA ASN A 185 -18.62 14.34 -2.60
C ASN A 185 -19.42 13.03 -2.43
N LYS A 186 -18.79 11.87 -2.64
CA LYS A 186 -19.38 10.54 -2.42
C LYS A 186 -18.98 9.93 -1.07
N SER A 187 -18.17 10.63 -0.28
CA SER A 187 -17.54 10.08 0.91
C SER A 187 -18.41 10.19 2.17
N VAL A 188 -17.96 9.49 3.21
CA VAL A 188 -18.45 9.55 4.59
C VAL A 188 -18.41 10.96 5.21
N TRP A 189 -17.67 11.91 4.63
CA TRP A 189 -17.62 13.30 5.08
C TRP A 189 -19.00 13.97 5.14
N ASN A 190 -19.85 13.69 4.16
CA ASN A 190 -21.20 14.25 4.11
C ASN A 190 -22.08 13.74 5.25
N VAL A 191 -21.89 12.49 5.66
CA VAL A 191 -22.60 11.89 6.81
C VAL A 191 -22.11 12.56 8.10
N TYR A 192 -20.79 12.59 8.32
CA TYR A 192 -20.18 13.28 9.46
C TYR A 192 -20.64 14.74 9.58
N SER A 193 -20.68 15.46 8.46
CA SER A 193 -21.12 16.86 8.42
C SER A 193 -22.58 17.04 8.84
N LYS A 194 -23.47 16.13 8.44
CA LYS A 194 -24.88 16.14 8.84
C LYS A 194 -25.03 15.82 10.33
N GLU A 195 -24.33 14.82 10.83
CA GLU A 195 -24.34 14.43 12.24
C GLU A 195 -23.86 15.56 13.16
N ARG A 196 -22.77 16.24 12.76
CA ARG A 196 -22.24 17.41 13.46
C ARG A 196 -23.27 18.55 13.57
N LYS A 197 -23.93 18.87 12.46
CA LYS A 197 -24.99 19.89 12.41
C LYS A 197 -26.18 19.50 13.29
N ALA A 198 -26.63 18.25 13.20
CA ALA A 198 -27.71 17.72 14.05
C ALA A 198 -27.36 17.79 15.54
N ALA A 199 -26.10 17.53 15.89
CA ALA A 199 -25.57 17.63 17.25
C ALA A 199 -25.25 19.08 17.71
N LYS A 200 -25.65 20.10 16.92
CA LYS A 200 -25.39 21.53 17.19
C LYS A 200 -23.91 21.83 17.46
N LYS A 201 -23.01 21.12 16.77
CA LYS A 201 -21.56 21.36 16.81
C LYS A 201 -21.13 22.37 15.73
N PRO A 202 -19.93 22.99 15.85
CA PRO A 202 -19.41 23.86 14.81
C PRO A 202 -19.46 23.19 13.44
N VAL A 203 -19.76 23.97 12.40
CA VAL A 203 -19.81 23.49 11.02
C VAL A 203 -18.43 22.91 10.67
N PRO A 204 -18.35 21.63 10.26
CA PRO A 204 -17.06 21.04 9.91
C PRO A 204 -16.39 21.75 8.75
N GLU A 205 -15.07 21.84 8.81
CA GLU A 205 -14.22 22.43 7.79
C GLU A 205 -13.32 21.34 7.23
N LEU A 206 -13.53 20.94 5.98
CA LEU A 206 -12.69 19.91 5.37
C LEU A 206 -11.36 20.52 4.97
N VAL A 207 -10.29 20.15 5.68
CA VAL A 207 -8.94 20.64 5.42
C VAL A 207 -8.08 19.47 4.95
N GLU A 208 -7.43 19.62 3.80
CA GLU A 208 -6.42 18.67 3.34
C GLU A 208 -5.10 18.89 4.09
N LEU A 209 -4.45 17.80 4.46
CA LEU A 209 -3.06 17.82 4.92
C LEU A 209 -2.17 17.65 3.68
N GLU A 210 -1.73 18.76 3.09
CA GLU A 210 -1.01 18.77 1.80
C GLU A 210 0.28 17.94 1.86
N GLU A 211 0.98 17.96 3.00
CA GLU A 211 2.19 17.17 3.26
C GLU A 211 1.95 15.65 3.27
N ARG A 212 0.67 15.25 3.33
CA ARG A 212 0.24 13.84 3.32
C ARG A 212 -0.23 13.38 1.95
N ARG A 213 -0.30 14.26 0.95
CA ARG A 213 -0.69 13.89 -0.42
C ARG A 213 0.42 13.10 -1.10
N LEU A 214 0.09 11.92 -1.62
CA LEU A 214 1.01 11.07 -2.38
C LEU A 214 0.43 10.68 -3.74
N TYR A 215 1.30 10.54 -4.73
CA TYR A 215 0.96 10.13 -6.10
C TYR A 215 1.63 8.80 -6.43
N PHE A 216 0.91 7.95 -7.14
CA PHE A 216 1.37 6.63 -7.54
C PHE A 216 1.03 6.39 -9.00
N ASP A 217 1.88 5.63 -9.68
CA ASP A 217 1.60 5.14 -11.04
C ASP A 217 1.13 3.67 -11.02
N ASP A 218 1.18 3.03 -9.85
CA ASP A 218 0.78 1.64 -9.60
C ASP A 218 -0.25 1.56 -8.45
N GLU A 219 -1.30 0.76 -8.65
CA GLU A 219 -2.40 0.62 -7.68
C GLU A 219 -1.99 -0.22 -6.46
N ASP A 220 -1.14 -1.23 -6.65
CA ASP A 220 -0.73 -2.11 -5.55
C ASP A 220 0.17 -1.35 -4.56
N GLU A 221 1.10 -0.54 -5.06
CA GLU A 221 1.92 0.36 -4.23
C GLU A 221 1.07 1.38 -3.45
N LEU A 222 0.06 1.98 -4.10
CA LEU A 222 -0.93 2.83 -3.42
C LEU A 222 -1.61 2.07 -2.28
N MET A 223 -2.08 0.84 -2.53
CA MET A 223 -2.84 0.06 -1.58
C MET A 223 -2.01 -0.37 -0.36
N LYS A 224 -0.71 -0.62 -0.53
CA LYS A 224 0.22 -0.86 0.59
C LYS A 224 0.30 0.36 1.52
N ILE A 225 0.56 1.55 0.98
CA ILE A 225 0.65 2.77 1.78
C ILE A 225 -0.70 3.14 2.40
N TYR A 226 -1.80 2.97 1.65
CA TYR A 226 -3.15 3.24 2.13
C TYR A 226 -3.51 2.36 3.34
N SER A 227 -3.25 1.05 3.24
CA SER A 227 -3.53 0.11 4.34
C SER A 227 -2.62 0.33 5.55
N ALA A 228 -1.35 0.71 5.34
CA ALA A 228 -0.44 1.15 6.39
C ALA A 228 -0.97 2.38 7.15
N ARG A 229 -1.45 3.40 6.44
CA ARG A 229 -2.07 4.61 7.03
C ARG A 229 -3.34 4.30 7.81
N GLN A 230 -4.22 3.48 7.24
CA GLN A 230 -5.44 3.06 7.91
C GLN A 230 -5.14 2.27 9.20
N THR A 231 -4.12 1.42 9.17
CA THR A 231 -3.70 0.61 10.33
C THR A 231 -2.98 1.44 11.39
N THR A 232 -2.18 2.43 10.99
CA THR A 232 -1.59 3.39 11.94
C THR A 232 -2.69 4.21 12.62
N THR A 233 -3.71 4.65 11.88
CA THR A 233 -4.90 5.30 12.46
C THR A 233 -5.66 4.38 13.43
N LEU A 234 -5.78 3.08 13.11
CA LEU A 234 -6.33 2.09 14.04
C LEU A 234 -5.54 2.04 15.34
N PHE A 235 -4.21 2.00 15.27
CA PHE A 235 -3.37 2.01 16.46
C PHE A 235 -3.53 3.31 17.27
N GLN A 236 -3.66 4.47 16.61
CA GLN A 236 -3.95 5.72 17.31
C GLN A 236 -5.33 5.70 17.99
N LEU A 237 -6.33 5.02 17.41
CA LEU A 237 -7.63 4.83 18.06
C LEU A 237 -7.53 3.98 19.32
N LEU A 238 -6.68 2.94 19.31
CA LEU A 238 -6.46 2.06 20.47
C LEU A 238 -5.82 2.79 21.65
N LEU A 239 -5.04 3.85 21.40
CA LEU A 239 -4.42 4.65 22.45
C LEU A 239 -5.41 5.50 23.28
N TRP A 240 -6.69 5.60 22.88
CA TRP A 240 -7.70 6.28 23.69
C TRP A 240 -8.22 5.36 24.81
N PRO A 241 -8.29 5.81 26.09
CA PRO A 241 -8.26 7.19 26.57
C PRO A 241 -6.91 7.69 27.10
N ASP A 242 -5.83 6.93 26.90
CA ASP A 242 -4.52 7.23 27.46
C ASP A 242 -3.82 8.42 26.77
N THR A 243 -4.38 8.91 25.66
CA THR A 243 -3.95 10.12 24.97
C THR A 243 -4.89 11.31 25.22
N THR A 244 -4.33 12.52 25.18
CA THR A 244 -5.09 13.79 25.34
C THR A 244 -6.01 14.09 24.16
N ILE A 245 -5.69 13.57 22.98
CA ILE A 245 -6.43 13.81 21.74
C ILE A 245 -7.13 12.53 21.30
N LYS A 246 -8.47 12.58 21.30
CA LYS A 246 -9.27 11.50 20.72
C LYS A 246 -9.17 11.56 19.19
N ILE A 247 -8.85 10.42 18.58
CA ILE A 247 -8.94 10.23 17.13
C ILE A 247 -10.38 9.84 16.74
N ILE A 248 -10.87 10.39 15.63
CA ILE A 248 -12.12 9.97 14.99
C ILE A 248 -11.77 9.55 13.57
N CYS A 249 -11.73 8.24 13.31
CA CYS A 249 -11.61 7.72 11.95
C CYS A 249 -12.97 7.74 11.27
N LEU A 250 -13.09 8.44 10.14
CA LEU A 250 -14.34 8.46 9.37
C LEU A 250 -14.54 7.18 8.55
N HIS A 251 -13.46 6.43 8.28
CA HIS A 251 -13.56 5.13 7.65
C HIS A 251 -13.99 4.07 8.65
N VAL A 252 -15.19 3.56 8.46
CA VAL A 252 -15.69 2.40 9.20
C VAL A 252 -14.86 1.17 8.86
N ASN A 253 -14.43 1.04 7.62
CA ASN A 253 -13.74 -0.13 7.10
C ASN A 253 -12.23 0.15 6.96
N ILE A 254 -11.41 -0.62 7.68
CA ILE A 254 -9.96 -0.49 7.74
C ILE A 254 -9.32 -1.71 7.07
N ASN A 255 -8.54 -1.49 6.03
CA ASN A 255 -7.74 -2.53 5.39
C ASN A 255 -6.42 -2.70 6.15
N LEU A 256 -6.14 -3.92 6.60
CA LEU A 256 -4.87 -4.26 7.26
C LEU A 256 -3.78 -4.51 6.19
N PRO A 257 -2.48 -4.27 6.49
CA PRO A 257 -1.42 -4.08 5.49
C PRO A 257 -1.02 -5.32 4.67
N ASN A 258 -1.53 -6.49 5.01
CA ASN A 258 -1.32 -7.79 4.33
C ASN A 258 0.13 -8.06 3.87
N GLY A 259 1.09 -7.91 4.80
CA GLY A 259 2.51 -8.11 4.51
C GLY A 259 3.27 -6.84 4.14
N ALA A 260 2.59 -5.71 3.92
CA ALA A 260 3.19 -4.36 3.82
C ALA A 260 3.64 -3.83 5.19
N TYR A 261 4.41 -4.65 5.92
CA TYR A 261 4.84 -4.35 7.29
C TYR A 261 5.93 -3.27 7.32
N LYS A 262 6.74 -3.18 6.26
CA LYS A 262 7.71 -2.11 6.11
C LYS A 262 6.99 -0.75 6.04
N GLU A 263 6.01 -0.66 5.17
CA GLU A 263 5.20 0.53 4.95
C GLU A 263 4.44 0.93 6.22
N LEU A 264 3.96 -0.06 6.99
CA LEU A 264 3.36 0.20 8.30
C LEU A 264 4.37 0.78 9.30
N VAL A 265 5.56 0.20 9.40
CA VAL A 265 6.61 0.70 10.31
C VAL A 265 7.01 2.13 9.93
N ASP A 266 7.24 2.38 8.64
CA ASP A 266 7.59 3.72 8.14
C ASP A 266 6.48 4.74 8.47
N GLU A 267 5.21 4.37 8.32
CA GLU A 267 4.07 5.25 8.64
C GLU A 267 3.86 5.44 10.15
N MET A 268 4.10 4.42 10.97
CA MET A 268 4.11 4.55 12.42
C MET A 268 5.22 5.49 12.89
N ASP A 269 6.41 5.39 12.29
CA ASP A 269 7.55 6.27 12.57
C ASP A 269 7.23 7.73 12.23
N LEU A 270 6.59 7.99 11.08
CA LEU A 270 6.10 9.32 10.71
C LEU A 270 5.09 9.88 11.73
N CYS A 271 4.30 9.01 12.36
CA CYS A 271 3.35 9.39 13.41
C CYS A 271 3.97 9.42 14.82
N GLY A 272 5.27 9.17 14.96
CA GLY A 272 5.95 9.10 16.26
C GLY A 272 5.43 7.98 17.15
N MET A 273 5.00 6.86 16.56
CA MET A 273 4.42 5.72 17.26
C MET A 273 5.33 4.50 17.22
N GLU A 274 5.26 3.67 18.26
CA GLU A 274 5.99 2.43 18.35
C GLU A 274 5.09 1.30 18.89
N LEU A 275 5.27 0.10 18.35
CA LEU A 275 4.73 -1.16 18.87
C LEU A 275 5.91 -2.08 19.17
N ARG A 276 6.07 -2.46 20.44
CA ARG A 276 7.20 -3.31 20.87
C ARG A 276 6.79 -4.31 21.96
N ILE A 277 7.56 -5.37 22.09
CA ILE A 277 7.45 -6.29 23.23
C ILE A 277 8.09 -5.59 24.43
N HIS A 278 7.30 -5.36 25.48
CA HIS A 278 7.80 -4.87 26.76
C HIS A 278 8.41 -6.01 27.58
N ASP A 279 7.71 -7.14 27.70
CA ASP A 279 8.20 -8.32 28.41
C ASP A 279 7.65 -9.63 27.81
N LYS A 280 8.38 -10.74 28.04
CA LYS A 280 7.94 -12.11 27.73
C LYS A 280 7.55 -12.81 29.02
N LEU A 281 6.31 -13.25 29.10
CA LEU A 281 5.73 -13.78 30.32
C LEU A 281 5.99 -15.28 30.45
N SER A 282 6.42 -15.72 31.64
CA SER A 282 6.51 -17.14 31.98
C SER A 282 5.11 -17.74 32.18
N SER A 283 4.97 -19.07 32.07
CA SER A 283 3.68 -19.74 32.29
C SER A 283 3.09 -19.48 33.68
N SER A 284 3.94 -19.34 34.71
CA SER A 284 3.50 -18.97 36.06
C SER A 284 3.04 -17.52 36.15
N ALA A 285 3.72 -16.59 35.45
CA ALA A 285 3.29 -15.20 35.38
C ALA A 285 1.93 -15.09 34.69
N VAL A 286 1.74 -15.79 33.55
CA VAL A 286 0.47 -15.83 32.83
C VAL A 286 -0.66 -16.39 33.70
N ALA A 287 -0.41 -17.47 34.45
CA ALA A 287 -1.40 -18.06 35.36
C ALA A 287 -1.79 -17.14 36.53
N ALA A 288 -0.92 -16.21 36.91
CA ALA A 288 -1.16 -15.24 37.99
C ALA A 288 -1.86 -13.95 37.49
N ILE A 289 -1.98 -13.74 36.17
CA ILE A 289 -2.66 -12.58 35.62
C ILE A 289 -4.12 -12.58 36.08
N THR A 290 -4.51 -11.49 36.74
CA THR A 290 -5.90 -11.21 37.09
C THR A 290 -6.36 -9.98 36.33
N LEU A 291 -6.85 -10.18 35.11
CA LEU A 291 -7.49 -9.10 34.34
C LEU A 291 -8.87 -8.78 34.91
N GLU A 292 -9.20 -7.49 34.94
CA GLU A 292 -10.58 -7.06 35.17
C GLU A 292 -11.51 -7.70 34.15
N GLU A 293 -12.70 -8.13 34.56
CA GLU A 293 -13.65 -8.82 33.68
C GLU A 293 -14.03 -7.95 32.46
N SER A 294 -14.01 -6.64 32.63
CA SER A 294 -14.31 -5.68 31.58
C SER A 294 -13.23 -5.54 30.51
N LEU A 295 -12.06 -6.13 30.75
CA LEU A 295 -10.90 -6.21 29.83
C LEU A 295 -10.75 -7.63 29.24
N LYS A 296 -11.75 -8.49 29.39
CA LYS A 296 -11.78 -9.82 28.77
C LYS A 296 -12.86 -9.85 27.69
N ILE A 297 -12.65 -10.73 26.70
CA ILE A 297 -13.73 -11.11 25.78
C ILE A 297 -14.76 -11.89 26.61
N PRO A 298 -16.06 -11.50 26.61
CA PRO A 298 -17.10 -12.11 27.44
C PRO A 298 -17.56 -13.45 26.84
N PHE A 299 -16.70 -14.46 26.94
CA PHE A 299 -17.05 -15.80 26.49
C PHE A 299 -18.18 -16.38 27.36
N LEU A 300 -19.30 -16.70 26.72
CA LEU A 300 -20.42 -17.42 27.34
C LEU A 300 -20.02 -18.85 27.71
N ILE A 301 -19.24 -19.48 26.83
CA ILE A 301 -18.66 -20.81 26.99
C ILE A 301 -17.28 -20.78 26.33
N ARG A 302 -16.24 -21.27 26.99
CA ARG A 302 -14.92 -21.45 26.38
C ARG A 302 -14.84 -22.81 25.72
N ALA A 303 -14.16 -22.87 24.58
CA ALA A 303 -13.95 -24.13 23.88
C ALA A 303 -13.05 -25.07 24.70
N GLU A 304 -13.38 -26.35 24.69
CA GLU A 304 -12.51 -27.38 25.23
C GLU A 304 -11.35 -27.69 24.24
N LYS A 305 -10.25 -28.23 24.76
CA LYS A 305 -9.08 -28.56 23.93
C LYS A 305 -9.46 -29.61 22.89
N GLY A 306 -9.27 -29.28 21.61
CA GLY A 306 -9.58 -30.18 20.48
C GLY A 306 -11.06 -30.23 20.09
N GLU A 307 -11.90 -29.41 20.71
CA GLU A 307 -13.31 -29.29 20.35
C GLU A 307 -13.49 -28.71 18.94
N SER A 308 -14.50 -29.18 18.20
CA SER A 308 -14.85 -28.64 16.88
C SER A 308 -15.87 -27.49 17.00
N ILE A 309 -15.93 -26.59 16.01
CA ILE A 309 -16.97 -25.53 15.96
C ILE A 309 -18.38 -26.14 16.07
N GLY A 310 -18.63 -27.27 15.39
CA GLY A 310 -19.93 -27.92 15.41
C GLY A 310 -20.32 -28.40 16.81
N THR A 311 -19.38 -29.03 17.53
CA THR A 311 -19.58 -29.49 18.90
C THR A 311 -19.86 -28.32 19.84
N LEU A 312 -19.02 -27.28 19.78
CA LEU A 312 -19.13 -26.09 20.61
C LEU A 312 -20.47 -25.37 20.40
N LEU A 313 -20.87 -25.15 19.14
CA LEU A 313 -22.15 -24.52 18.82
C LEU A 313 -23.35 -25.37 19.29
N SER A 314 -23.26 -26.69 19.17
CA SER A 314 -24.34 -27.59 19.59
C SER A 314 -24.51 -27.59 21.10
N HIS A 315 -23.41 -27.66 21.83
CA HIS A 315 -23.38 -27.53 23.29
C HIS A 315 -23.93 -26.18 23.76
N GLY A 316 -23.50 -25.10 23.13
CA GLY A 316 -23.97 -23.75 23.42
C GLY A 316 -25.47 -23.58 23.20
N LYS A 317 -26.01 -24.08 22.08
CA LYS A 317 -27.45 -24.00 21.78
C LYS A 317 -28.32 -24.76 22.79
N ASN A 318 -27.80 -25.85 23.35
CA ASN A 318 -28.53 -26.63 24.35
C ASN A 318 -28.53 -25.95 25.73
N LYS A 319 -27.46 -25.20 26.06
CA LYS A 319 -27.30 -24.54 27.36
C LYS A 319 -27.82 -23.12 27.40
N MET A 320 -27.76 -22.40 26.28
CA MET A 320 -28.06 -20.98 26.18
C MET A 320 -29.38 -20.75 25.45
N LYS A 321 -30.21 -19.86 25.96
CA LYS A 321 -31.45 -19.42 25.31
C LYS A 321 -31.24 -18.35 24.25
N GLU A 322 -30.03 -17.81 24.14
CA GLU A 322 -29.68 -16.70 23.27
C GLU A 322 -29.07 -17.17 21.95
N LYS A 323 -29.07 -16.29 20.94
CA LYS A 323 -28.34 -16.53 19.69
C LYS A 323 -26.85 -16.39 19.95
N ILE A 324 -26.08 -17.40 19.57
CA ILE A 324 -24.65 -17.49 19.82
C ILE A 324 -23.85 -17.63 18.52
N ALA A 325 -22.60 -17.19 18.57
CA ALA A 325 -21.60 -17.38 17.53
C ALA A 325 -20.32 -17.94 18.15
N ALA A 326 -19.62 -18.79 17.41
CA ALA A 326 -18.30 -19.30 17.81
C ALA A 326 -17.21 -18.40 17.25
N LEU A 327 -16.25 -18.03 18.09
CA LEU A 327 -14.98 -17.43 17.67
C LEU A 327 -13.94 -18.52 17.52
N TYR A 328 -13.08 -18.41 16.51
CA TYR A 328 -12.02 -19.37 16.24
C TYR A 328 -10.78 -18.68 15.66
N PHE A 329 -9.65 -19.37 15.74
CA PHE A 329 -8.49 -19.09 14.90
C PHE A 329 -8.37 -20.11 13.79
N PHE A 330 -8.07 -19.67 12.58
CA PHE A 330 -7.53 -20.50 11.52
C PHE A 330 -6.01 -20.37 11.60
N SER A 331 -5.31 -21.47 11.89
CA SER A 331 -3.94 -21.44 12.41
C SER A 331 -3.07 -22.54 11.82
N SER A 332 -1.87 -22.16 11.37
CA SER A 332 -0.78 -23.05 10.96
C SER A 332 0.56 -22.45 11.41
N PRO A 333 1.72 -23.10 11.19
CA PRO A 333 3.00 -22.47 11.46
C PRO A 333 3.20 -21.14 10.71
N TYR A 334 2.59 -21.02 9.53
CA TYR A 334 2.85 -19.95 8.57
C TYR A 334 1.79 -18.87 8.55
N VAL A 335 0.58 -19.16 9.02
CA VAL A 335 -0.54 -18.21 8.98
C VAL A 335 -1.42 -18.27 10.22
N ILE A 336 -1.97 -17.11 10.58
CA ILE A 336 -2.96 -16.94 11.64
C ILE A 336 -4.08 -16.03 11.15
N TYR A 337 -5.31 -16.34 11.53
CA TYR A 337 -6.50 -15.57 11.18
C TYR A 337 -7.56 -15.76 12.25
N ALA A 338 -8.21 -14.70 12.69
CA ALA A 338 -9.35 -14.79 13.60
C ALA A 338 -10.67 -14.72 12.85
N GLY A 339 -11.59 -15.64 13.12
CA GLY A 339 -12.89 -15.68 12.48
C GLY A 339 -14.03 -15.92 13.45
N GLN A 340 -15.25 -15.81 12.92
CA GLN A 340 -16.48 -16.17 13.62
C GLN A 340 -17.34 -17.11 12.77
N ALA A 341 -18.15 -17.93 13.44
CA ALA A 341 -19.02 -18.91 12.80
C ALA A 341 -20.40 -18.99 13.48
N LEU A 342 -21.46 -19.03 12.66
CA LEU A 342 -22.84 -19.32 13.10
C LEU A 342 -23.23 -20.80 12.87
N LYS A 343 -22.40 -21.52 12.11
CA LYS A 343 -22.62 -22.91 11.68
C LYS A 343 -21.29 -23.66 11.75
N SER A 344 -21.35 -24.99 11.76
CA SER A 344 -20.18 -25.86 11.86
C SER A 344 -19.19 -25.71 10.69
N GLY A 345 -19.70 -25.48 9.48
CA GLY A 345 -18.88 -25.29 8.28
C GLY A 345 -18.47 -23.84 8.09
N VAL A 346 -17.16 -23.60 7.99
CA VAL A 346 -16.56 -22.32 7.58
C VAL A 346 -15.56 -22.57 6.45
N HIS A 347 -15.43 -21.61 5.53
CA HIS A 347 -14.50 -21.67 4.39
C HIS A 347 -14.65 -22.94 3.53
N GLY A 348 -15.87 -23.44 3.37
CA GLY A 348 -16.15 -24.71 2.67
C GLY A 348 -16.33 -24.57 1.15
N ASN A 349 -16.54 -23.36 0.64
CA ASN A 349 -16.66 -23.11 -0.81
C ASN A 349 -15.30 -22.77 -1.40
N SER A 350 -14.64 -23.75 -2.02
CA SER A 350 -13.31 -23.61 -2.63
C SER A 350 -13.25 -22.61 -3.79
N PHE A 351 -14.39 -22.24 -4.37
CA PHE A 351 -14.48 -21.29 -5.49
C PHE A 351 -14.65 -19.84 -5.03
N ASN A 352 -14.80 -19.59 -3.72
CA ASN A 352 -14.96 -18.24 -3.21
C ASN A 352 -13.59 -17.55 -2.99
N HIS A 353 -12.99 -17.06 -4.06
CA HIS A 353 -11.70 -16.35 -4.00
C HIS A 353 -11.74 -15.04 -3.21
N ALA A 354 -12.93 -14.50 -2.90
CA ALA A 354 -13.06 -13.34 -2.03
C ALA A 354 -12.86 -13.67 -0.54
N ASP A 355 -12.86 -14.96 -0.18
CA ASP A 355 -12.53 -15.42 1.16
C ASP A 355 -11.01 -15.63 1.26
N PRO A 356 -10.29 -14.82 2.05
CA PRO A 356 -8.83 -14.86 2.08
C PRO A 356 -8.28 -16.18 2.63
N ILE A 357 -9.08 -16.94 3.40
CA ILE A 357 -8.70 -18.28 3.85
C ILE A 357 -8.80 -19.30 2.71
N VAL A 358 -9.84 -19.20 1.89
CA VAL A 358 -9.99 -20.06 0.70
C VAL A 358 -8.90 -19.75 -0.30
N ASP A 359 -8.61 -18.47 -0.54
CA ASP A 359 -7.53 -18.06 -1.43
C ASP A 359 -6.17 -18.56 -0.95
N TYR A 360 -5.85 -18.42 0.34
CA TYR A 360 -4.64 -19.01 0.91
C TYR A 360 -4.59 -20.53 0.73
N LYS A 361 -5.68 -21.27 1.01
CA LYS A 361 -5.71 -22.73 0.85
C LYS A 361 -5.43 -23.16 -0.59
N ASN A 362 -5.94 -22.41 -1.57
CA ASN A 362 -5.79 -22.70 -2.99
C ASN A 362 -4.38 -22.37 -3.50
N ASN A 363 -3.70 -21.38 -2.89
CA ASN A 363 -2.40 -20.88 -3.35
C ASN A 363 -1.21 -21.24 -2.45
N LYS A 364 -1.44 -21.89 -1.29
CA LYS A 364 -0.34 -22.23 -0.37
C LYS A 364 0.65 -23.21 -1.01
N PRO A 365 1.96 -23.08 -0.70
CA PRO A 365 2.95 -24.07 -1.12
C PRO A 365 2.57 -25.49 -0.67
N PRO A 366 2.83 -26.54 -1.47
CA PRO A 366 2.55 -27.93 -1.09
C PRO A 366 3.26 -28.38 0.20
N SER A 367 4.37 -27.73 0.56
CA SER A 367 5.12 -27.97 1.79
C SER A 367 4.46 -27.38 3.04
N HIS A 368 3.48 -26.48 2.91
CA HIS A 368 2.79 -25.88 4.04
C HIS A 368 1.71 -26.85 4.57
N PRO A 369 1.71 -27.18 5.87
CA PRO A 369 0.68 -28.04 6.44
C PRO A 369 -0.69 -27.38 6.33
N ASP A 370 -1.73 -28.19 6.26
CA ASP A 370 -3.09 -27.68 6.25
C ASP A 370 -3.40 -26.95 7.55
N PRO A 371 -3.86 -25.68 7.49
CA PRO A 371 -4.17 -24.96 8.70
C PRO A 371 -5.40 -25.56 9.39
N LYS A 372 -5.39 -25.51 10.72
CA LYS A 372 -6.49 -26.01 11.55
C LYS A 372 -7.39 -24.88 11.99
N ILE A 373 -8.68 -25.20 12.12
CA ILE A 373 -9.65 -24.33 12.76
C ILE A 373 -9.65 -24.70 14.25
N VAL A 374 -9.29 -23.74 15.10
CA VAL A 374 -9.18 -23.88 16.55
C VAL A 374 -10.23 -22.99 17.21
N PRO A 375 -11.35 -23.55 17.68
CA PRO A 375 -12.36 -22.78 18.40
C PRO A 375 -11.80 -22.21 19.70
N ILE A 376 -12.25 -21.01 20.06
CA ILE A 376 -11.80 -20.29 21.26
C ILE A 376 -12.93 -20.24 22.28
N GLY A 377 -14.15 -19.96 21.82
CA GLY A 377 -15.33 -19.88 22.68
C GLY A 377 -16.54 -19.27 21.97
N LEU A 378 -17.65 -19.21 22.70
CA LEU A 378 -18.92 -18.68 22.27
C LEU A 378 -19.12 -17.28 22.80
N VAL A 379 -19.68 -16.42 21.95
CA VAL A 379 -20.14 -15.07 22.29
C VAL A 379 -21.57 -14.89 21.78
N ARG A 380 -22.23 -13.82 22.18
CA ARG A 380 -23.53 -13.47 21.60
C ARG A 380 -23.38 -13.16 20.11
N ASP A 381 -24.36 -13.60 19.32
CA ASP A 381 -24.39 -13.44 17.86
C ASP A 381 -24.28 -11.98 17.42
N ASP A 382 -24.98 -11.08 18.12
CA ASP A 382 -24.99 -9.63 17.85
C ASP A 382 -23.64 -8.94 18.10
N GLU A 383 -22.77 -9.53 18.92
CA GLU A 383 -21.44 -8.98 19.24
C GLU A 383 -20.29 -9.68 18.50
N ARG A 384 -20.57 -10.73 17.73
CA ARG A 384 -19.52 -11.59 17.13
C ARG A 384 -18.49 -10.82 16.30
N TYR A 385 -18.92 -9.80 15.55
CA TYR A 385 -18.03 -8.99 14.72
C TYR A 385 -17.15 -8.06 15.55
N LYS A 386 -17.66 -7.59 16.71
CA LYS A 386 -16.85 -6.84 17.67
C LYS A 386 -15.69 -7.69 18.16
N TRP A 387 -16.00 -8.91 18.61
CA TRP A 387 -14.98 -9.78 19.19
C TRP A 387 -14.04 -10.39 18.14
N GLU A 388 -14.53 -10.69 16.92
CA GLU A 388 -13.68 -11.02 15.76
C GLU A 388 -12.69 -9.88 15.46
N CYS A 389 -13.14 -8.61 15.47
CA CYS A 389 -12.29 -7.45 15.24
C CYS A 389 -11.12 -7.38 16.24
N HIS A 390 -11.37 -7.56 17.54
CA HIS A 390 -10.31 -7.53 18.56
C HIS A 390 -9.32 -8.69 18.40
N LEU A 391 -9.80 -9.89 18.07
CA LEU A 391 -8.93 -11.04 17.81
C LEU A 391 -8.10 -10.87 16.54
N GLN A 392 -8.64 -10.21 15.51
CA GLN A 392 -7.89 -9.86 14.30
C GLN A 392 -6.77 -8.85 14.61
N ILE A 393 -7.02 -7.86 15.47
CA ILE A 393 -5.97 -6.94 15.95
C ILE A 393 -4.89 -7.73 16.71
N CYS A 394 -5.26 -8.69 17.55
CA CYS A 394 -4.30 -9.55 18.24
C CYS A 394 -3.45 -10.37 17.25
N ALA A 395 -4.08 -10.97 16.23
CA ALA A 395 -3.40 -11.74 15.19
C ALA A 395 -2.42 -10.86 14.38
N LEU A 396 -2.82 -9.64 14.04
CA LEU A 396 -1.95 -8.66 13.37
C LEU A 396 -0.75 -8.31 14.24
N ILE A 397 -0.96 -7.92 15.50
CA ILE A 397 0.14 -7.57 16.42
C ILE A 397 1.09 -8.75 16.61
N ALA A 398 0.55 -9.95 16.78
CA ALA A 398 1.36 -11.16 16.88
C ALA A 398 2.23 -11.40 15.64
N SER A 399 1.69 -11.14 14.45
CA SER A 399 2.43 -11.23 13.19
C SER A 399 3.52 -10.14 13.08
N LEU A 400 3.18 -8.88 13.38
CA LEU A 400 4.10 -7.75 13.32
C LEU A 400 5.30 -7.92 14.25
N LEU A 401 5.05 -8.39 15.47
CA LEU A 401 6.09 -8.65 16.49
C LEU A 401 6.78 -10.01 16.31
N ARG A 402 6.44 -10.76 15.25
CA ARG A 402 6.96 -12.10 14.97
C ARG A 402 6.88 -12.97 16.21
N LEU A 403 5.70 -13.06 16.82
CA LEU A 403 5.46 -13.94 17.95
C LEU A 403 5.39 -15.39 17.48
N ARG A 404 5.65 -16.34 18.38
CA ARG A 404 5.44 -17.75 18.08
C ARG A 404 3.95 -18.05 18.00
N ASN A 405 3.57 -19.04 17.20
CA ASN A 405 2.19 -19.51 17.20
C ASN A 405 1.83 -20.21 18.52
N CYS A 406 1.04 -19.53 19.36
CA CYS A 406 0.57 -20.04 20.66
C CYS A 406 -0.85 -20.61 20.62
N ILE A 407 -1.51 -20.64 19.45
CA ILE A 407 -2.90 -21.10 19.31
C ILE A 407 -3.01 -22.62 19.40
N ASN A 408 -2.12 -23.33 18.73
CA ASN A 408 -2.05 -24.79 18.73
C ASN A 408 -0.59 -25.28 18.72
N PRO A 409 0.21 -24.92 19.74
CA PRO A 409 1.66 -25.13 19.73
C PRO A 409 2.05 -26.62 19.70
N SER A 410 1.20 -27.51 20.21
CA SER A 410 1.46 -28.96 20.19
C SER A 410 1.44 -29.57 18.79
N ASP A 411 0.86 -28.87 17.81
CA ASP A 411 0.75 -29.36 16.44
C ASP A 411 2.00 -29.10 15.61
N PHE A 412 2.93 -28.27 16.10
CA PHE A 412 4.05 -27.77 15.32
C PHE A 412 5.37 -27.90 16.09
N SER A 413 6.35 -28.55 15.48
CA SER A 413 7.68 -28.75 16.06
C SER A 413 8.65 -27.60 15.80
N ALA A 414 8.36 -26.75 14.80
CA ALA A 414 9.22 -25.63 14.40
C ALA A 414 8.82 -24.32 15.10
N GLN A 415 9.80 -23.50 15.47
CA GLN A 415 9.56 -22.10 15.81
C GLN A 415 9.07 -21.39 14.56
N SER A 416 7.80 -20.99 14.56
CA SER A 416 7.18 -20.36 13.40
C SER A 416 6.48 -19.06 13.82
N HIS A 417 6.57 -18.07 12.94
CA HIS A 417 6.04 -16.72 13.13
C HIS A 417 4.95 -16.51 12.09
N PRO A 418 3.70 -16.92 12.39
CA PRO A 418 2.66 -16.96 11.40
C PRO A 418 2.30 -15.55 10.92
N LEU A 419 2.15 -15.40 9.61
CA LEU A 419 1.64 -14.17 9.00
C LEU A 419 0.14 -14.03 9.25
N CYS A 420 -0.30 -12.84 9.62
CA CYS A 420 -1.72 -12.56 9.73
C CYS A 420 -2.35 -12.52 8.33
N ILE A 421 -3.27 -13.45 8.04
CA ILE A 421 -4.12 -13.35 6.86
C ILE A 421 -5.15 -12.26 7.16
N ASN A 422 -5.14 -11.21 6.36
CA ASN A 422 -5.90 -10.03 6.67
C ASN A 422 -7.32 -10.06 6.10
N ARG A 423 -8.20 -9.41 6.86
CA ARG A 423 -9.53 -9.01 6.45
C ARG A 423 -9.68 -7.53 6.75
N GLN A 424 -10.58 -6.88 6.02
CA GLN A 424 -11.06 -5.57 6.40
C GLN A 424 -11.75 -5.65 7.77
N ILE A 425 -11.31 -4.82 8.71
CA ILE A 425 -11.93 -4.73 10.04
C ILE A 425 -12.83 -3.50 10.12
N ASN A 426 -13.74 -3.50 11.09
CA ASN A 426 -14.64 -2.38 11.32
C ASN A 426 -14.22 -1.57 12.55
N SER A 427 -13.84 -0.31 12.33
CA SER A 427 -13.35 0.63 13.34
C SER A 427 -14.41 1.03 14.37
N SER A 428 -15.71 0.91 14.06
CA SER A 428 -16.79 1.19 15.02
C SER A 428 -16.83 0.21 16.19
N PHE A 429 -16.16 -0.93 16.07
CA PHE A 429 -15.99 -1.89 17.17
C PHE A 429 -14.84 -1.55 18.12
N VAL A 430 -14.02 -0.52 17.80
CA VAL A 430 -12.93 -0.05 18.63
C VAL A 430 -13.42 1.03 19.58
N ASP A 431 -13.28 0.79 20.89
CA ASP A 431 -13.69 1.67 21.96
C ASP A 431 -12.58 1.84 23.01
N LYS A 432 -12.87 2.62 24.07
CA LYS A 432 -11.92 2.95 25.14
C LYS A 432 -11.38 1.74 25.94
N LYS A 433 -11.97 0.56 25.78
CA LYS A 433 -11.51 -0.68 26.43
C LYS A 433 -10.78 -1.60 25.45
N SER A 434 -10.83 -1.32 24.16
CA SER A 434 -10.31 -2.21 23.13
C SER A 434 -8.83 -2.52 23.29
N TRP A 435 -7.99 -1.54 23.64
CA TRP A 435 -6.58 -1.81 23.89
C TRP A 435 -6.38 -2.73 25.09
N GLY A 436 -7.03 -2.48 26.23
CA GLY A 436 -6.92 -3.36 27.39
C GLY A 436 -7.40 -4.79 27.11
N ILE A 437 -8.42 -4.96 26.26
CA ILE A 437 -8.89 -6.29 25.82
C ILE A 437 -7.86 -6.98 24.90
N VAL A 438 -7.32 -6.26 23.93
CA VAL A 438 -6.29 -6.77 23.00
C VAL A 438 -5.01 -7.13 23.77
N HIS A 439 -4.52 -6.22 24.59
CA HIS A 439 -3.35 -6.39 25.45
C HIS A 439 -3.52 -7.57 26.42
N GLY A 440 -4.66 -7.63 27.12
CA GLY A 440 -4.98 -8.75 28.01
C GLY A 440 -4.99 -10.10 27.28
N TYR A 441 -5.54 -10.15 26.06
CA TYR A 441 -5.54 -11.36 25.25
C TYR A 441 -4.12 -11.76 24.80
N LEU A 442 -3.28 -10.78 24.42
CA LEU A 442 -1.87 -11.01 24.07
C LEU A 442 -1.09 -11.57 25.27
N MET A 443 -1.31 -11.05 26.48
CA MET A 443 -0.69 -11.58 27.69
C MET A 443 -1.17 -13.02 28.00
N GLU A 444 -2.49 -13.26 28.00
CA GLU A 444 -3.06 -14.57 28.34
C GLU A 444 -2.74 -15.66 27.31
N LYS A 445 -2.74 -15.34 26.02
CA LYS A 445 -2.66 -16.33 24.93
C LYS A 445 -1.35 -16.35 24.19
N PHE A 446 -0.68 -15.21 24.04
CA PHE A 446 0.61 -15.11 23.38
C PHE A 446 1.78 -14.98 24.36
N SER A 447 1.49 -14.88 25.66
CA SER A 447 2.49 -14.82 26.75
C SER A 447 3.48 -13.66 26.57
N VAL A 448 2.98 -12.52 26.10
CA VAL A 448 3.78 -11.31 25.92
C VAL A 448 3.05 -10.09 26.46
N ASP A 449 3.81 -9.22 27.11
CA ASP A 449 3.40 -7.86 27.42
C ASP A 449 3.85 -6.95 26.27
N VAL A 450 2.92 -6.23 25.66
CA VAL A 450 3.14 -5.41 24.47
C VAL A 450 2.88 -3.95 24.81
N SER A 451 3.82 -3.09 24.44
CA SER A 451 3.67 -1.64 24.51
C SER A 451 3.29 -1.10 23.15
N LEU A 452 2.20 -0.34 23.10
CA LEU A 452 1.81 0.51 21.98
C LEU A 452 1.76 1.95 22.51
N GLY A 453 2.50 2.86 21.90
CA GLY A 453 2.62 4.21 22.45
C GLY A 453 3.51 5.14 21.62
N PRO A 454 3.86 6.32 22.17
CA PRO A 454 4.82 7.20 21.52
C PRO A 454 6.18 6.52 21.42
N LYS A 455 6.89 6.77 20.31
CA LYS A 455 8.26 6.30 20.11
C LYS A 455 9.14 6.91 21.19
N VAL A 456 9.74 6.07 22.02
CA VAL A 456 10.68 6.53 23.04
C VAL A 456 11.93 6.99 22.28
N SER A 457 12.33 8.25 22.47
CA SER A 457 13.63 8.69 21.94
C SER A 457 14.68 7.86 22.66
N ASP A 458 15.51 7.13 21.92
CA ASP A 458 16.75 6.59 22.46
C ASP A 458 17.60 7.80 22.88
N GLN A 459 17.46 8.23 24.13
CA GLN A 459 18.43 9.08 24.79
C GLN A 459 19.59 8.17 25.18
N GLU A 460 20.57 8.04 24.29
CA GLU A 460 22.00 7.96 24.65
C GLU A 460 22.84 8.75 23.66
#